data_AF-A0A4Z1BWX0-F1
#
_entry.id   AF-A0A4Z1BWX0-F1
#
_cell.length_a   1.000
_cell.length_b   1.000
_cell.length_c   1.000
_cell.angle_alpha   90.00
_cell.angle_beta   90.00
_cell.angle_gamma   90.00
#
_symmetry.space_group_name_H-M   'P 1'
#
loop_
_entity.id
_entity.type
_entity.pdbx_description
1 polymer ?
#
loop_
_entity_poly.entity_id
_entity_poly.type
_entity_poly.pdbx_seq_one_letter_code
_entity_poly.pdbx_strand_id
1 'polypeptide(L)'
;DTLWRRLKLDFSDLYEAGVAFDAISGKATLGNGLLTLDPELQIVGPSGAFKFSGTTSMAQETLDMNMVVVLPLTQNLPLAAVLLGAGAPIGGALFVLDKV
;
A
#
# COMPACT_ATOMS: atom_id res chain seq x y z
N ASP A 1 12.88 -33.41 -4.72
CA ASP A 1 11.52 -33.17 -5.24
C ASP A 1 11.10 -31.69 -5.23
N THR A 2 12.02 -30.73 -5.47
CA THR A 2 11.80 -29.31 -5.11
C THR A 2 12.10 -28.28 -6.21
N LEU A 3 12.37 -28.70 -7.44
CA LEU A 3 12.64 -27.79 -8.57
C LEU A 3 11.47 -27.71 -9.58
N TRP A 4 10.74 -28.80 -9.80
CA TRP A 4 9.62 -28.84 -10.76
C TRP A 4 8.42 -27.97 -10.37
N ARG A 5 8.18 -27.76 -9.07
CA ARG A 5 7.03 -26.95 -8.60
C ARG A 5 7.22 -25.44 -8.85
N ARG A 6 8.46 -24.95 -8.94
CA ARG A 6 8.78 -23.53 -9.21
C ARG A 6 8.63 -23.14 -10.68
N LEU A 7 8.58 -24.11 -11.59
CA LEU A 7 8.41 -23.91 -13.03
C LEU A 7 6.95 -24.02 -13.50
N LYS A 8 6.00 -24.29 -12.58
CA LYS A 8 4.59 -24.49 -12.92
C LYS A 8 3.75 -23.21 -12.95
N LEU A 9 4.32 -22.07 -12.57
CA LEU A 9 3.60 -20.80 -12.38
C LEU A 9 2.32 -20.99 -11.53
N ASP A 10 2.35 -21.93 -10.58
CA ASP A 10 1.24 -22.19 -9.67
C ASP A 10 1.38 -21.24 -8.48
N PHE A 11 0.82 -20.04 -8.66
CA PHE A 11 0.84 -18.94 -7.69
C PHE A 11 -0.31 -19.01 -6.69
N SER A 12 -0.93 -20.18 -6.51
CA SER A 12 -2.00 -20.38 -5.52
C SER A 12 -1.55 -20.00 -4.10
N ASP A 13 -0.25 -20.15 -3.78
CA ASP A 13 0.35 -19.75 -2.50
C ASP A 13 0.62 -18.23 -2.37
N LEU A 14 0.43 -17.43 -3.44
CA LEU A 14 0.52 -15.96 -3.42
C LEU A 14 -0.86 -15.28 -3.41
N TYR A 15 -1.95 -16.04 -3.44
CA TYR A 15 -3.28 -15.49 -3.69
C TYR A 15 -3.95 -14.85 -2.46
N GLU A 16 -3.48 -15.10 -1.22
CA GLU A 16 -4.23 -14.62 -0.04
C GLU A 16 -3.33 -14.05 1.08
N ALA A 17 -2.81 -12.84 0.81
CA ALA A 17 -2.60 -11.72 1.75
C ALA A 17 -2.14 -10.49 0.95
N GLY A 18 -2.89 -10.12 -0.09
CA GLY A 18 -2.66 -8.91 -0.88
C GLY A 18 -3.56 -7.77 -0.42
N VAL A 19 -3.11 -6.51 -0.53
CA VAL A 19 -4.01 -5.36 -0.39
C VAL A 19 -4.96 -5.37 -1.59
N ALA A 20 -6.26 -5.53 -1.35
CA ALA A 20 -7.26 -5.43 -2.40
C ALA A 20 -7.19 -4.05 -3.07
N PHE A 21 -7.21 -4.03 -4.41
CA PHE A 21 -7.15 -2.80 -5.21
C PHE A 21 -8.16 -2.87 -6.36
N ASP A 22 -8.68 -1.70 -6.72
CA ASP A 22 -9.58 -1.49 -7.85
C ASP A 22 -8.79 -1.04 -9.10
N ALA A 23 -7.75 -0.22 -8.91
CA ALA A 23 -6.98 0.33 -10.00
C ALA A 23 -5.52 0.60 -9.61
N ILE A 24 -4.62 0.43 -10.59
CA ILE A 24 -3.23 0.86 -10.52
C ILE A 24 -2.96 1.72 -11.74
N SER A 25 -2.40 2.91 -11.54
CA SER A 25 -2.10 3.85 -12.62
C SER A 25 -0.86 4.66 -12.32
N GLY A 26 -0.01 4.88 -13.30
CA GLY A 26 1.18 5.70 -13.13
C GLY A 26 2.05 5.71 -14.37
N LYS A 27 3.15 6.47 -14.30
CA LYS A 27 4.20 6.45 -15.31
C LYS A 27 5.49 5.98 -14.66
N ALA A 28 6.13 5.03 -15.33
CA ALA A 28 7.42 4.51 -14.94
C ALA A 28 8.37 4.63 -16.13
N THR A 29 9.55 5.21 -15.89
CA THR A 29 10.64 5.18 -16.86
C THR A 29 11.71 4.26 -16.32
N LEU A 30 12.16 3.30 -17.13
CA LEU A 30 13.24 2.38 -16.79
C LEU A 30 14.37 2.54 -17.80
N GLY A 31 15.57 2.85 -17.32
CA GLY A 31 16.75 2.96 -18.16
C GLY A 31 18.02 2.71 -17.36
N ASN A 32 18.95 1.93 -17.92
CA ASN A 32 20.25 1.63 -17.30
C ASN A 32 20.15 1.09 -15.86
N GLY A 33 19.09 0.32 -15.56
CA GLY A 33 18.84 -0.20 -14.22
C GLY A 33 18.32 0.83 -13.22
N LEU A 34 17.98 2.06 -13.64
CA LEU A 34 17.30 3.05 -12.83
C LEU A 34 15.81 3.12 -13.22
N LEU A 35 14.94 2.75 -12.29
CA LEU A 35 13.50 2.96 -12.37
C LEU A 35 13.16 4.33 -11.78
N THR A 36 12.30 5.10 -12.43
CA THR A 36 11.80 6.39 -11.94
C THR A 36 10.28 6.44 -12.03
N LEU A 37 9.65 6.80 -10.92
CA LEU A 37 8.21 7.02 -10.79
C LEU A 37 7.96 8.51 -10.56
N ASP A 38 7.59 9.21 -11.63
CA ASP A 38 7.34 10.66 -11.66
C ASP A 38 6.22 10.95 -12.69
N PRO A 39 5.06 11.52 -12.31
CA PRO A 39 4.75 12.14 -11.00
C PRO A 39 4.54 11.15 -9.85
N GLU A 40 3.79 10.07 -10.05
CA GLU A 40 3.60 9.01 -9.05
C GLU A 40 2.97 7.76 -9.69
N LEU A 41 3.23 6.61 -9.06
CA LEU A 41 2.43 5.39 -9.21
C LEU A 41 1.35 5.40 -8.13
N GLN A 42 0.09 5.33 -8.54
CA GLN A 42 -1.06 5.30 -7.66
C GLN A 42 -1.68 3.90 -7.66
N ILE A 43 -2.01 3.39 -6.47
CA ILE A 43 -2.77 2.18 -6.23
C ILE A 43 -4.02 2.59 -5.45
N VAL A 44 -5.20 2.33 -5.99
CA VAL A 44 -6.50 2.65 -5.37
C VAL A 44 -7.19 1.35 -5.03
N GLY A 45 -7.73 1.25 -3.82
CA GLY A 45 -8.59 0.14 -3.40
C GLY A 45 -9.74 0.59 -2.50
N PRO A 46 -10.59 -0.35 -2.08
CA PRO A 46 -11.81 -0.04 -1.33
C PRO A 46 -11.52 0.59 0.04
N SER A 47 -10.35 0.29 0.62
CA SER A 47 -9.97 0.73 1.97
C SER A 47 -9.03 1.94 1.97
N GLY A 48 -8.70 2.50 0.80
CA GLY A 48 -7.78 3.64 0.70
C GLY A 48 -6.95 3.63 -0.58
N ALA A 49 -6.02 4.58 -0.68
CA ALA A 49 -5.10 4.68 -1.80
C ALA A 49 -3.65 4.86 -1.33
N PHE A 50 -2.73 4.37 -2.15
CA PHE A 50 -1.30 4.50 -1.98
C PHE A 50 -0.72 5.24 -3.18
N LYS A 51 0.24 6.12 -2.93
CA LYS A 51 0.97 6.84 -3.97
C LYS A 51 2.46 6.66 -3.73
N PHE A 52 3.19 6.34 -4.78
CA PHE A 52 4.63 6.09 -4.75
C PHE A 52 5.32 6.99 -5.76
N SER A 53 6.36 7.70 -5.36
CA SER A 53 7.22 8.47 -6.26
C SER A 53 8.68 8.32 -5.88
N GLY A 54 9.60 8.58 -6.81
CA GLY A 54 11.05 8.47 -6.58
C GLY A 54 11.75 7.49 -7.52
N THR A 55 12.86 6.92 -7.06
CA THR A 55 13.75 6.11 -7.89
C THR A 55 14.18 4.78 -7.25
N THR A 56 14.49 3.81 -8.09
CA THR A 56 15.08 2.52 -7.69
C THR A 56 16.27 2.20 -8.57
N SER A 57 17.44 1.98 -7.98
CA SER A 57 18.63 1.52 -8.71
C SER A 57 18.76 0.00 -8.54
N MET A 58 18.50 -0.74 -9.61
CA MET A 58 18.63 -2.19 -9.64
C MET A 58 20.09 -2.64 -9.60
N ALA A 59 21.00 -1.82 -10.15
CA ALA A 59 22.44 -2.13 -10.16
C ALA A 59 23.09 -1.95 -8.78
N GLN A 60 22.57 -1.01 -7.98
CA GLN A 60 23.07 -0.73 -6.63
C GLN A 60 22.18 -1.36 -5.55
N GLU A 61 21.08 -1.99 -5.94
CA GLU A 61 20.06 -2.54 -5.03
C GLU A 61 19.53 -1.49 -4.02
N THR A 62 19.42 -0.23 -4.46
CA THR A 62 18.97 0.89 -3.62
C THR A 62 17.58 1.38 -4.01
N LEU A 63 16.85 1.85 -3.00
CA LEU A 63 15.50 2.36 -3.13
C LEU A 63 15.42 3.74 -2.45
N ASP A 64 15.13 4.78 -3.23
CA ASP A 64 14.87 6.13 -2.74
C ASP A 64 13.47 6.54 -3.18
N MET A 65 12.49 6.24 -2.32
CA MET A 65 11.07 6.33 -2.63
C MET A 65 10.32 7.09 -1.54
N ASN A 66 9.36 7.89 -1.98
CA ASN A 66 8.34 8.48 -1.14
C ASN A 66 7.05 7.69 -1.27
N MET A 67 6.40 7.44 -0.14
CA MET A 67 5.10 6.78 -0.07
C MET A 67 4.11 7.65 0.67
N VAL A 68 2.95 7.89 0.06
CA VAL A 68 1.81 8.56 0.68
C VAL A 68 0.65 7.57 0.80
N VAL A 69 0.07 7.50 1.99
CA VAL A 69 -1.11 6.68 2.28
C VAL A 69 -2.31 7.60 2.48
N VAL A 70 -3.40 7.32 1.78
CA VAL A 70 -4.66 8.07 1.85
C VAL A 70 -5.74 7.15 2.40
N LEU A 71 -6.28 7.50 3.57
CA LEU A 71 -7.31 6.73 4.27
C LEU A 71 -8.61 7.55 4.37
N PRO A 72 -9.79 6.96 4.11
CA PRO A 72 -11.07 7.63 4.29
C PRO A 72 -11.45 7.67 5.78
N LEU A 73 -11.11 8.76 6.48
CA LEU A 73 -11.35 8.87 7.93
C LEU A 73 -12.81 9.18 8.31
N THR A 74 -13.61 9.69 7.37
CA THR A 74 -15.01 10.07 7.62
C THR A 74 -15.92 8.88 7.91
N GLN A 75 -15.48 7.66 7.63
CA GLN A 75 -16.22 6.42 7.85
C GLN A 75 -15.66 5.58 9.01
N ASN A 76 -14.64 6.07 9.73
CA ASN A 76 -14.00 5.35 10.84
C ASN A 76 -13.34 6.35 11.80
N LEU A 77 -14.19 7.07 12.56
CA LEU A 77 -13.77 7.98 13.64
C LEU A 77 -12.77 7.35 14.63
N PRO A 78 -12.91 6.06 15.00
CA PRO A 78 -11.96 5.38 15.87
C PRO A 78 -10.55 5.31 15.29
N LEU A 79 -10.42 4.95 14.02
CA LEU A 79 -9.13 4.88 13.34
C LEU A 79 -8.49 6.27 13.25
N ALA A 80 -9.27 7.30 12.96
CA ALA A 80 -8.80 8.68 12.95
C ALA A 80 -8.24 9.10 14.33
N ALA A 81 -8.92 8.72 15.41
CA ALA A 81 -8.49 9.00 16.77
C ALA A 81 -7.14 8.34 17.09
N VAL A 82 -6.95 7.07 16.70
CA VAL A 82 -5.68 6.34 16.88
C VAL A 82 -4.55 7.01 16.10
N LEU A 83 -4.80 7.38 14.84
CA LEU A 83 -3.80 8.04 13.98
C LEU A 83 -3.37 9.41 14.51
N LEU A 84 -4.28 10.14 15.15
CA LEU A 84 -4.00 11.43 15.79
C LEU A 84 -3.40 11.29 17.20
N GLY A 85 -3.13 10.07 17.66
CA GLY A 85 -2.54 9.81 18.97
C GLY A 85 -3.52 10.05 20.14
N ALA A 86 -4.82 10.03 19.88
CA ALA A 86 -5.80 10.08 20.95
C ALA A 86 -5.66 8.83 21.83
N GLY A 87 -5.57 9.03 23.14
CA GLY A 87 -5.43 7.92 24.09
C GLY A 87 -6.60 6.93 24.00
N ALA A 88 -6.35 5.69 24.45
CA ALA A 88 -7.31 4.59 24.49
C ALA A 88 -8.75 4.97 24.93
N PRO A 89 -8.98 5.81 25.97
CA PRO A 89 -10.35 6.18 26.35
C PRO A 89 -11.07 7.04 25.30
N ILE A 90 -10.36 7.94 24.61
CA ILE A 90 -10.96 8.83 23.59
C ILE A 90 -11.25 8.04 22.31
N GLY A 91 -10.29 7.21 21.87
CA GLY A 91 -10.50 6.32 20.73
C GLY A 91 -11.62 5.30 20.97
N GLY A 92 -11.71 4.77 22.20
CA GLY A 92 -12.77 3.85 22.62
C GLY A 92 -14.16 4.50 22.65
N ALA A 93 -14.29 5.74 23.14
CA ALA A 93 -15.56 6.46 23.15
C ALA A 93 -16.08 6.70 21.72
N LEU A 94 -15.21 7.17 20.81
CA LEU A 94 -15.56 7.37 19.41
C LEU A 94 -15.95 6.05 18.71
N PHE A 95 -15.36 4.91 19.10
CA PHE A 95 -15.74 3.58 18.58
C PHE A 95 -17.14 3.16 18.98
N VAL A 96 -17.55 3.47 20.21
CA VAL A 96 -18.92 3.20 20.63
C VAL A 96 -19.91 4.08 19.88
N LEU A 97 -19.61 5.37 19.67
CA LEU A 97 -20.49 6.29 18.93
C LEU A 97 -20.62 5.92 17.44
N ASP A 98 -19.53 5.50 16.79
CA ASP A 98 -19.50 5.13 15.37
C ASP A 98 -20.30 3.85 15.06
N LYS A 99 -20.53 3.00 16.07
CA LYS A 99 -21.16 1.69 15.93
C LYS A 99 -22.64 1.65 16.33
N VAL A 100 -23.23 2.79 16.71
CA VAL A 100 -24.64 2.95 17.12
C VAL A 100 -25.48 3.50 15.98
#